data_AF-A0A2N7Q4V5-F1
#
_entry.id   AF-A0A2N7Q4V5-F1
#
_cell.length_a   1.000
_cell.length_b   1.000
_cell.length_c   1.000
_cell.angle_alpha   90.00
_cell.angle_beta   90.00
_cell.angle_gamma   90.00
#
_symmetry.space_group_name_H-M   'P 1'
#
loop_
_entity.id
_entity.type
_entity.pdbx_description
1 polymer ?
#
loop_
_entity_poly.entity_id
_entity_poly.type
_entity_poly.pdbx_seq_one_letter_code
_entity_poly.pdbx_strand_id
1 'polypeptide(L)'
;MLKAFKRIFVLFLGITSLALAWHRKYEPMSNCDVNSITADASSYVGDIKDIKVSHTRKGCLYTVKGSNGIAKFDDDGNLLYYKKKR
;
A
#
# COMPACT_ATOMS: atom_id res chain seq x y z
N MET A 1 -26.44 -23.74 -33.74
CA MET A 1 -25.72 -23.83 -32.44
C MET A 1 -24.74 -22.67 -32.18
N LEU A 2 -24.12 -22.07 -33.21
CA LEU A 2 -23.11 -20.99 -33.05
C LEU A 2 -23.61 -19.71 -32.32
N LYS A 3 -24.89 -19.34 -32.48
CA LYS A 3 -25.48 -18.14 -31.84
C LYS A 3 -25.59 -18.25 -30.31
N ALA A 4 -25.82 -19.45 -29.78
CA ALA A 4 -25.96 -19.67 -28.34
C ALA A 4 -24.59 -19.56 -27.64
N PHE A 5 -23.55 -20.12 -28.24
CA PHE A 5 -22.17 -20.02 -27.74
C PHE A 5 -21.66 -18.57 -27.67
N LYS A 6 -21.94 -17.75 -28.70
CA LYS A 6 -21.58 -16.31 -28.69
C LYS A 6 -22.25 -15.56 -27.53
N ARG A 7 -23.52 -15.85 -27.23
CA ARG A 7 -24.24 -15.19 -26.13
C ARG A 7 -23.68 -15.57 -24.76
N ILE A 8 -23.32 -16.84 -24.57
CA ILE A 8 -22.70 -17.34 -23.33
C ILE A 8 -21.34 -16.66 -23.11
N PHE A 9 -20.53 -16.54 -24.17
CA PHE A 9 -19.21 -15.90 -24.07
C PHE A 9 -19.29 -14.41 -23.67
N VAL A 10 -20.26 -13.67 -24.22
CA VAL A 10 -20.49 -12.26 -23.88
C VAL A 10 -20.99 -12.10 -22.43
N LEU A 11 -21.85 -13.01 -21.97
CA LEU A 11 -22.28 -13.05 -20.57
C LEU A 11 -21.11 -13.28 -19.61
N PHE A 12 -20.21 -14.22 -19.92
CA PHE A 12 -19.01 -14.46 -19.11
C PHE A 12 -18.10 -13.23 -19.03
N LEU A 13 -17.85 -12.56 -20.15
CA LEU A 13 -17.07 -11.30 -20.20
C LEU A 13 -17.69 -10.18 -19.36
N GLY A 14 -19.02 -10.10 -19.31
CA GLY A 14 -19.72 -9.13 -18.47
C GLY A 14 -19.51 -9.40 -16.97
N ILE A 15 -19.59 -10.66 -16.55
CA ILE A 15 -19.47 -11.06 -15.13
C ILE A 15 -18.04 -10.86 -14.63
N THR A 16 -17.02 -11.18 -15.43
CA THR A 16 -15.62 -10.97 -15.04
C THR A 16 -15.27 -9.49 -14.88
N SER A 17 -15.87 -8.62 -15.71
CA SER A 17 -15.68 -7.17 -15.63
C SER A 17 -16.25 -6.59 -14.33
N LEU A 18 -17.43 -7.10 -13.92
CA LEU A 18 -18.09 -6.68 -12.69
C LEU A 18 -17.33 -7.15 -11.44
N ALA A 19 -16.81 -8.38 -11.46
CA ALA A 19 -16.01 -8.94 -10.36
C ALA A 19 -14.71 -8.16 -10.15
N LEU A 20 -14.01 -7.80 -11.24
CA LEU A 20 -12.75 -7.03 -11.15
C LEU A 20 -12.98 -5.61 -10.62
N ALA A 21 -14.10 -4.99 -10.99
CA ALA A 21 -14.49 -3.67 -10.48
C ALA A 21 -14.87 -3.72 -8.99
N TRP A 22 -15.54 -4.78 -8.55
CA TRP A 22 -15.85 -5.01 -7.13
C TRP A 22 -14.58 -5.27 -6.31
N HIS A 23 -13.63 -6.06 -6.82
CA HIS A 23 -12.37 -6.33 -6.14
C HIS A 23 -11.56 -5.05 -5.89
N ARG A 24 -11.50 -4.14 -6.86
CA ARG A 24 -10.83 -2.83 -6.67
C ARG A 24 -11.55 -1.90 -5.71
N LYS A 25 -12.87 -2.03 -5.55
CA LYS A 25 -13.67 -1.15 -4.68
C LYS A 25 -13.67 -1.60 -3.22
N TYR A 26 -13.57 -2.91 -3.00
CA TYR A 26 -13.66 -3.54 -1.67
C TYR A 26 -12.36 -4.21 -1.23
N GLU A 27 -11.25 -3.98 -1.94
CA GLU A 27 -9.94 -4.35 -1.42
C GLU A 27 -9.79 -3.72 -0.03
N PRO A 28 -9.64 -4.53 1.03
CA PRO A 28 -9.47 -3.99 2.37
C PRO A 28 -8.24 -3.09 2.33
N MET A 29 -8.40 -1.85 2.81
CA MET A 29 -7.29 -0.92 2.95
C MET A 29 -6.16 -1.66 3.65
N SER A 30 -4.97 -1.70 3.01
CA SER A 30 -3.81 -2.41 3.54
C SER A 30 -3.65 -2.07 5.01
N ASN A 31 -3.63 -3.09 5.87
CA ASN A 31 -3.54 -2.90 7.30
C ASN A 31 -2.15 -2.32 7.57
N CYS A 32 -2.06 -1.00 7.78
CA CYS A 32 -0.80 -0.32 7.91
C CYS A 32 -0.14 -0.69 9.25
N ASP A 33 0.61 -1.78 9.26
CA ASP A 33 1.34 -2.24 10.44
C ASP A 33 2.56 -1.35 10.68
N VAL A 34 2.52 -0.60 11.77
CA VAL A 34 3.61 0.27 12.18
C VAL A 34 4.80 -0.53 12.71
N ASN A 35 4.54 -1.71 13.29
CA ASN A 35 5.57 -2.49 13.97
C ASN A 35 6.61 -3.05 12.99
N SER A 36 6.20 -3.45 11.80
CA SER A 36 7.11 -4.01 10.78
C SER A 36 8.18 -2.99 10.34
N ILE A 37 7.83 -1.70 10.26
CA ILE A 37 8.71 -0.64 9.76
C ILE A 37 9.59 -0.05 10.86
N THR A 38 9.24 -0.26 12.12
CA THR A 38 9.94 0.37 13.25
C THR A 38 11.40 -0.12 13.35
N ALA A 39 11.64 -1.40 13.08
CA ALA A 39 12.99 -1.99 13.11
C ALA A 39 13.89 -1.39 12.03
N ASP A 40 13.44 -1.38 10.77
CA ASP A 40 14.23 -0.86 9.65
C ASP A 40 14.42 0.65 9.75
N ALA A 41 13.40 1.39 10.17
CA ALA A 41 13.47 2.83 10.30
C ALA A 41 14.47 3.31 11.36
N SER A 42 14.64 2.55 12.45
CA SER A 42 15.58 2.88 13.51
C SER A 42 17.03 2.97 13.01
N SER A 43 17.39 2.17 12.00
CA SER A 43 18.73 2.19 11.39
C SER A 43 19.02 3.50 10.65
N TYR A 44 17.99 4.16 10.10
CA TYR A 44 18.12 5.42 9.37
C TYR A 44 18.02 6.63 10.29
N VAL A 45 17.02 6.65 11.17
CA VAL A 45 16.70 7.84 11.97
C VAL A 45 17.21 7.80 13.41
N GLY A 46 17.82 6.69 13.85
CA GLY A 46 18.21 6.48 15.24
C GLY A 46 16.99 6.28 16.14
N ASP A 47 17.06 6.79 17.38
CA ASP A 47 15.96 6.72 18.33
C ASP A 47 14.69 7.33 17.74
N ILE A 48 13.68 6.49 17.53
CA ILE A 48 12.40 6.90 16.95
C ILE A 48 11.63 7.72 17.98
N LYS A 49 11.24 8.93 17.58
CA LYS A 49 10.49 9.87 18.42
C LYS A 49 9.02 9.95 18.04
N ASP A 50 8.73 9.80 16.76
CA ASP A 50 7.37 9.94 16.23
C ASP A 50 7.24 9.14 14.92
N ILE A 51 6.08 8.51 14.74
CA ILE A 51 5.74 7.76 13.53
C ILE A 51 4.36 8.21 13.06
N LYS A 52 4.29 8.72 11.83
CA LYS A 52 3.05 9.13 11.20
C LYS A 52 2.74 8.23 10.01
N VAL A 53 1.58 7.57 10.06
CA VAL A 53 1.06 6.75 8.96
C VAL A 53 0.10 7.59 8.13
N SER A 54 0.24 7.54 6.81
CA SER A 54 -0.68 8.16 5.86
C SER A 54 -1.19 7.10 4.89
N HIS A 55 -2.51 6.93 4.82
CA HIS A 55 -3.13 6.05 3.84
C HIS A 55 -3.14 6.74 2.47
N THR A 56 -2.58 6.06 1.48
CA THR A 56 -2.61 6.49 0.07
C THR A 56 -3.52 5.57 -0.73
N ARG A 57 -3.87 5.96 -1.96
CA ARG A 57 -4.66 5.10 -2.87
C ARG A 57 -3.99 3.78 -3.23
N LYS A 58 -2.67 3.64 -2.99
CA LYS A 58 -1.88 2.47 -3.37
C LYS A 58 -1.39 1.64 -2.19
N GLY A 59 -1.58 2.11 -0.95
CA GLY A 59 -0.99 1.50 0.23
C GLY A 59 -0.67 2.52 1.31
N CYS A 60 0.26 2.17 2.19
CA CYS A 60 0.63 2.95 3.37
C CYS A 60 1.91 3.75 3.12
N LEU A 61 1.94 5.00 3.61
CA LEU A 61 3.16 5.81 3.63
C LEU A 61 3.51 6.11 5.09
N TYR A 62 4.67 5.65 5.52
CA TYR A 62 5.14 5.82 6.88
C TYR A 62 6.17 6.92 6.91
N THR A 63 5.94 7.95 7.74
CA THR A 63 6.92 9.00 8.00
C THR A 63 7.45 8.81 9.41
N VAL A 64 8.71 8.42 9.52
CA VAL A 64 9.38 8.16 10.79
C VAL A 64 10.32 9.30 11.10
N LYS A 65 10.18 9.89 12.29
CA LYS A 65 11.05 10.96 12.79
C LYS A 65 11.85 10.40 13.96
N GLY A 66 13.17 10.47 13.85
CA GLY A 66 14.08 10.05 14.91
C GLY A 66 15.05 11.13 15.34
N SER A 67 16.03 10.74 16.14
CA SER A 67 17.10 11.61 16.63
C SER A 67 17.98 12.17 15.51
N ASN A 68 18.27 11.35 14.50
CA ASN A 68 19.21 11.66 13.41
C ASN A 68 18.53 12.26 12.17
N GLY A 69 17.20 12.24 12.06
CA GLY A 69 16.53 12.70 10.85
C GLY A 69 15.05 12.31 10.73
N ILE A 70 14.54 12.45 9.51
CA ILE A 70 13.20 12.03 9.12
C ILE A 70 13.33 11.12 7.90
N ALA A 71 12.75 9.92 7.98
CA ALA A 71 12.68 8.96 6.88
C ALA A 71 11.23 8.73 6.47
N LYS A 72 11.01 8.37 5.20
CA LYS A 72 9.73 7.92 4.69
C LYS A 72 9.87 6.55 4.04
N PHE A 73 8.93 5.66 4.35
CA PHE A 73 8.88 4.29 3.85
C PHE A 73 7.54 4.02 3.17
N ASP A 74 7.55 3.17 2.15
CA ASP A 74 6.33 2.57 1.58
C ASP A 74 5.80 1.43 2.46
N ASP A 75 4.76 0.74 1.99
CA ASP A 75 4.14 -0.39 2.68
C ASP A 75 4.99 -1.65 2.70
N ASP A 76 5.91 -1.78 1.74
CA ASP A 76 6.90 -2.85 1.67
C ASP A 76 8.12 -2.59 2.58
N GLY A 77 8.19 -1.43 3.24
CA GLY A 77 9.32 -1.04 4.11
C GLY A 77 10.52 -0.48 3.35
N ASN A 78 10.40 -0.19 2.05
CA ASN A 78 11.46 0.45 1.28
C ASN A 78 11.58 1.92 1.62
N LEU A 79 12.82 2.41 1.75
CA LEU A 79 13.09 3.82 1.97
C LEU A 79 12.79 4.64 0.71
N LEU A 80 11.77 5.49 0.78
CA LEU A 80 11.43 6.44 -0.28
C LEU A 80 12.20 7.76 -0.14
N TYR A 81 12.49 8.16 1.10
CA TYR A 81 13.10 9.44 1.38
C TYR A 81 13.81 9.45 2.73
N TYR A 82 14.97 10.09 2.81
CA TYR A 82 15.63 10.39 4.07
C TYR A 82 16.17 11.81 4.10
N LYS A 83 15.92 12.50 5.22
CA LYS A 83 16.48 13.81 5.54
C LYS A 83 17.21 13.74 6.87
N LYS A 84 18.53 13.84 6.81
CA LYS A 84 19.37 13.97 7.98
C LYS A 84 19.09 15.30 8.70
N LYS A 85 19.04 15.25 10.03
CA LYS A 85 18.98 16.43 10.90
C LYS A 85 20.39 17.00 11.03
N ARG A 86 20.51 18.31 10.83
CA ARG A 86 21.78 19.04 11.01
C ARG A 86 22.16 19.09 12.48
#